data_AF-A0A832SC24-F1
#
_entry.id   AF-A0A832SC24-F1
#
_cell.length_a   1.000
_cell.length_b   1.000
_cell.length_c   1.000
_cell.angle_alpha   90.00
_cell.angle_beta   90.00
_cell.angle_gamma   90.00
#
_symmetry.space_group_name_H-M   'P 1'
#
loop_
_entity.id
_entity.type
_entity.pdbx_description
1 polymer ?
#
loop_
_entity_poly.entity_id
_entity_poly.type
_entity_poly.pdbx_seq_one_letter_code
_entity_poly.pdbx_strand_id
1 'polypeptide(L)'
;MSENRMFFNFSFFKIDPKWRWMADLAKEESAKEVEQVIKNSKVKCRTYSTLGIRDDAEFLLWFAADSVEEIQNVVSKIYTTVFGKYIIP
;
A
#
# COMPACT_ATOMS: atom_id res chain seq x y z
N MET A 1 16.84 -24.13 -17.27
CA MET A 1 15.97 -23.68 -16.16
C MET A 1 15.77 -22.20 -16.35
N SER A 2 14.55 -21.72 -16.58
CA SER A 2 14.26 -20.28 -16.60
C SER A 2 14.56 -19.72 -15.21
N GLU A 3 15.46 -18.74 -15.12
CA GLU A 3 15.67 -18.00 -13.87
C GLU A 3 14.34 -17.41 -13.42
N ASN A 4 13.90 -17.75 -12.21
CA ASN A 4 12.68 -17.19 -11.65
C ASN A 4 12.98 -15.74 -11.24
N ARG A 5 12.64 -14.78 -12.11
CA ARG A 5 12.89 -13.36 -11.90
C ARG A 5 11.83 -12.79 -10.96
N MET A 6 12.25 -12.26 -9.83
CA MET A 6 11.36 -11.58 -8.89
C MET A 6 11.55 -10.07 -8.99
N PHE A 7 10.44 -9.35 -9.07
CA PHE A 7 10.40 -7.89 -9.10
C PHE A 7 10.06 -7.36 -7.72
N PHE A 8 10.66 -6.24 -7.36
CA PHE A 8 10.45 -5.58 -6.08
C PHE A 8 10.01 -4.14 -6.28
N ASN A 9 9.12 -3.67 -5.42
CA ASN A 9 8.73 -2.27 -5.37
C ASN A 9 8.70 -1.79 -3.92
N PHE A 10 9.25 -0.61 -3.69
CA PHE A 10 9.28 0.07 -2.41
C PHE A 10 8.42 1.33 -2.53
N SER A 11 7.12 1.20 -2.25
CA SER A 11 6.19 2.32 -2.32
C SER A 11 6.08 3.00 -0.96
N PHE A 12 6.69 4.18 -0.86
CA PHE A 12 6.51 5.07 0.29
C PHE A 12 5.25 5.90 0.08
N PHE A 13 4.56 6.21 1.18
CA PHE A 13 3.33 7.00 1.12
C PHE A 13 3.28 8.01 2.24
N LYS A 14 2.84 9.22 1.88
CA LYS A 14 2.41 10.27 2.78
C LYS A 14 0.90 10.23 2.97
N ILE A 15 0.42 10.50 4.19
CA ILE A 15 -1.00 10.53 4.54
C ILE A 15 -1.53 11.96 4.55
N ASP A 16 -2.58 12.23 3.76
CA ASP A 16 -3.34 13.49 3.79
C ASP A 16 -3.90 13.70 5.21
N PRO A 17 -3.63 14.86 5.85
CA PRO A 17 -4.15 15.20 7.18
C PRO A 17 -5.66 15.04 7.35
N LYS A 18 -6.46 15.17 6.29
CA LYS A 18 -7.91 14.95 6.35
C LYS A 18 -8.30 13.56 6.83
N TRP A 19 -7.50 12.53 6.54
CA TRP A 19 -7.76 11.17 7.02
C TRP A 19 -7.73 11.08 8.54
N ARG A 20 -6.85 11.84 9.21
CA ARG A 20 -6.71 11.84 10.67
C ARG A 20 -8.00 12.30 11.37
N TRP A 21 -8.79 13.14 10.70
CA TRP A 21 -10.05 13.69 11.20
C TRP A 21 -11.28 12.85 10.86
N MET A 22 -11.14 11.75 10.13
CA MET A 22 -12.23 10.81 9.91
C MET A 22 -12.61 10.10 11.22
N ALA A 23 -13.89 9.71 11.32
CA ALA A 23 -14.38 8.88 12.41
C ALA A 23 -13.59 7.56 12.51
N ASP A 24 -13.34 7.08 13.73
CA ASP A 24 -12.49 5.91 13.97
C ASP A 24 -12.98 4.65 13.24
N LEU A 25 -14.29 4.42 13.24
CA LEU A 25 -14.90 3.31 12.49
C LEU A 25 -14.62 3.42 10.99
N ALA A 26 -14.71 4.63 10.41
CA ALA A 26 -14.45 4.84 8.98
C ALA A 26 -12.96 4.63 8.65
N LYS A 27 -12.05 5.00 9.56
CA LYS A 27 -10.60 4.72 9.41
C LYS A 27 -10.35 3.22 9.42
N GLU A 28 -10.92 2.49 10.38
CA GLU A 28 -10.75 1.04 10.50
C GLU A 28 -11.26 0.29 9.26
N GLU A 29 -12.47 0.61 8.79
CA GLU A 29 -13.05 -0.01 7.60
C GLU A 29 -12.25 0.33 6.33
N SER A 30 -11.75 1.57 6.20
CA SER A 30 -10.90 1.95 5.07
C SER A 30 -9.56 1.21 5.04
N ALA A 31 -8.98 0.90 6.21
CA ALA A 31 -7.76 0.12 6.32
C ALA A 31 -8.00 -1.37 5.98
N LYS A 32 -9.14 -1.93 6.40
CA LYS A 32 -9.55 -3.30 6.03
C LYS A 32 -9.69 -3.46 4.52
N GLU A 33 -10.23 -2.46 3.82
CA GLU A 33 -10.35 -2.49 2.35
C GLU A 33 -9.00 -2.69 1.66
N VAL A 34 -7.96 -1.96 2.10
CA VAL A 34 -6.59 -2.11 1.58
C VAL A 34 -6.00 -3.47 1.93
N GLU A 35 -6.23 -3.96 3.14
CA GLU A 35 -5.81 -5.31 3.54
C GLU A 35 -6.41 -6.38 2.62
N GLN A 36 -7.70 -6.26 2.29
CA GLN A 36 -8.39 -7.17 1.37
C GLN A 36 -7.82 -7.08 -0.05
N VAL A 37 -7.52 -5.89 -0.56
CA VAL A 37 -6.87 -5.72 -1.87
C VAL A 37 -5.54 -6.48 -1.93
N ILE A 38 -4.73 -6.38 -0.86
CA ILE A 38 -3.42 -7.05 -0.78
C ILE A 38 -3.59 -8.57 -0.63
N LYS A 39 -4.44 -9.02 0.30
CA LYS A 39 -4.71 -10.46 0.56
C LYS A 39 -5.24 -11.20 -0.67
N ASN A 40 -6.06 -10.52 -1.48
CA ASN A 40 -6.62 -11.09 -2.70
C ASN A 40 -5.68 -11.01 -3.92
N SER A 41 -4.46 -10.51 -3.73
CA SER A 41 -3.44 -10.44 -4.78
C SER A 41 -2.47 -11.62 -4.72
N LYS A 42 -1.70 -11.80 -5.80
CA LYS A 42 -0.56 -12.74 -5.84
C LYS A 42 0.74 -12.12 -5.33
N VAL A 43 0.71 -10.84 -4.96
CA VAL A 43 1.89 -10.07 -4.58
C VAL A 43 2.19 -10.30 -3.10
N LYS A 44 3.45 -10.60 -2.78
CA LYS A 44 3.91 -10.62 -1.39
C LYS A 44 4.06 -9.19 -0.91
N CYS A 45 3.50 -8.86 0.24
CA CYS A 45 3.57 -7.53 0.82
C CYS A 45 4.15 -7.57 2.23
N ARG A 46 4.99 -6.59 2.56
CA ARG A 46 5.30 -6.22 3.95
C ARG A 46 5.04 -4.74 4.16
N THR A 47 4.57 -4.41 5.35
CA THR A 47 4.28 -3.05 5.75
C THR A 47 5.29 -2.57 6.79
N TYR A 48 5.73 -1.33 6.67
CA TYR A 48 6.62 -0.69 7.62
C TYR A 48 6.08 0.70 7.96
N SER A 49 6.07 1.04 9.25
CA SER A 49 5.83 2.42 9.67
C SER A 49 7.14 3.20 9.56
N THR A 50 7.06 4.40 8.99
CA THR A 50 8.16 5.37 8.95
C THR A 50 7.85 6.63 9.74
N LEU A 51 6.72 6.63 10.46
CA LEU A 51 6.27 7.72 11.31
C LEU A 51 7.35 8.07 12.35
N GLY A 52 7.78 9.33 12.37
CA GLY A 52 8.80 9.83 13.29
C GLY A 52 10.25 9.51 12.88
N ILE A 53 10.46 8.85 11.73
CA ILE A 53 11.80 8.51 11.21
C ILE A 53 12.16 9.44 10.04
N ARG A 54 11.18 9.80 9.21
CA ARG A 54 11.32 10.67 8.03
C ARG A 54 10.10 11.58 7.86
N ASP A 55 10.25 12.67 7.11
CA ASP A 55 9.24 13.73 6.95
C ASP A 55 8.38 13.60 5.66
N ASP A 56 8.88 12.86 4.68
CA ASP A 56 8.30 12.69 3.36
C ASP A 56 7.40 11.44 3.24
N ALA A 57 7.40 10.52 4.22
CA ALA A 57 6.50 9.36 4.23
C ALA A 57 6.16 8.86 5.64
N GLU A 58 4.92 8.43 5.86
CA GLU A 58 4.47 7.81 7.11
C GLU A 58 4.49 6.28 7.09
N PHE A 59 4.43 5.64 5.91
CA PHE A 59 4.56 4.19 5.80
C PHE A 59 5.14 3.75 4.44
N LEU A 60 5.61 2.50 4.41
CA LEU A 60 6.12 1.80 3.23
C LEU A 60 5.33 0.51 3.01
N LEU A 61 4.92 0.28 1.76
CA LEU A 61 4.51 -1.02 1.26
C LEU A 61 5.63 -1.61 0.40
N TRP A 62 6.24 -2.68 0.89
CA TRP A 62 7.24 -3.44 0.15
C TRP A 62 6.57 -4.61 -0.57
N PHE A 63 6.56 -4.56 -1.90
CA PHE A 63 5.97 -5.57 -2.75
C PHE A 63 7.03 -6.46 -3.40
N ALA A 64 6.73 -7.75 -3.53
CA ALA A 64 7.49 -8.70 -4.34
C ALA A 64 6.55 -9.58 -5.19
N ALA A 65 6.81 -9.69 -6.49
CA ALA A 65 5.98 -10.42 -7.45
C ALA A 65 6.79 -10.99 -8.61
N ASP A 66 6.18 -11.87 -9.41
CA ASP A 66 6.82 -12.48 -10.59
C ASP A 66 6.78 -11.56 -11.82
N SER A 67 6.01 -10.47 -11.76
CA SER A 67 5.90 -9.46 -12.82
C SER A 67 5.67 -8.04 -12.27
N VAL A 68 6.01 -7.02 -13.06
CA VAL A 68 5.76 -5.61 -12.69
C VAL A 68 4.28 -5.29 -12.75
N GLU A 69 3.56 -5.92 -13.69
CA GLU A 69 2.13 -5.76 -13.92
C GLU A 69 1.31 -6.20 -12.70
N GLU A 70 1.70 -7.28 -12.02
CA GLU A 70 1.05 -7.70 -10.77
C GLU A 70 1.18 -6.64 -9.68
N ILE A 71 2.35 -6.02 -9.53
CA ILE A 71 2.58 -4.93 -8.57
C ILE A 71 1.73 -3.71 -8.95
N GLN A 72 1.77 -3.30 -10.22
CA GLN A 72 1.02 -2.14 -10.71
C GLN A 72 -0.49 -2.34 -10.52
N ASN A 73 -1.00 -3.54 -10.74
CA ASN A 73 -2.41 -3.88 -10.53
C ASN A 73 -2.81 -3.75 -9.06
N VAL A 74 -1.98 -4.20 -8.12
CA VAL A 74 -2.26 -4.05 -6.68
C VAL A 74 -2.23 -2.59 -6.27
N VAL A 75 -1.19 -1.85 -6.66
CA VAL A 75 -1.07 -0.41 -6.35
C VAL A 75 -2.26 0.36 -6.92
N SER A 76 -2.66 0.09 -8.15
CA SER A 76 -3.82 0.74 -8.77
C SER A 76 -5.12 0.45 -8.00
N LYS A 77 -5.33 -0.79 -7.55
CA LYS A 77 -6.49 -1.16 -6.72
C LYS A 77 -6.46 -0.47 -5.35
N ILE A 78 -5.29 -0.31 -4.73
CA ILE A 78 -5.16 0.45 -3.48
C ILE A 78 -5.68 1.88 -3.67
N TYR A 79 -5.33 2.55 -4.78
CA TYR A 79 -5.82 3.90 -5.06
C TYR A 79 -7.34 3.98 -5.32
N THR A 80 -8.01 2.87 -5.61
CA THR A 80 -9.48 2.84 -5.73
C THR A 80 -10.21 2.76 -4.39
N THR A 81 -9.51 2.38 -3.32
CA THR A 81 -10.08 2.26 -1.96
C THR A 81 -10.38 3.62 -1.34
N VAL A 82 -11.16 3.64 -0.25
CA VAL A 82 -11.37 4.86 0.53
C VAL A 82 -10.05 5.40 1.08
N PHE A 83 -9.19 4.53 1.63
CA PHE A 83 -7.88 4.94 2.15
C PHE A 83 -6.95 5.46 1.03
N GLY A 84 -7.04 4.86 -0.16
CA GLY A 84 -6.30 5.25 -1.36
C GLY A 84 -6.46 6.73 -1.75
N LYS A 85 -7.61 7.34 -1.42
CA LYS A 85 -7.88 8.77 -1.67
C LYS A 85 -7.11 9.71 -0.75
N TYR A 86 -6.55 9.19 0.33
CA TYR A 86 -5.85 9.96 1.35
C TYR A 86 -4.36 9.64 1.44
N ILE A 87 -3.82 8.88 0.49
CA ILE A 87 -2.38 8.59 0.43
C ILE A 87 -1.78 9.16 -0.84
N ILE A 88 -0.57 9.68 -0.72
CA ILE A 88 0.20 10.32 -1.79
C ILE A 88 1.54 9.60 -1.86
N PRO A 89 2.00 9.14 -3.05
CA PRO A 89 3.30 8.48 -3.19
C PRO A 89 4.47 9.44 -3.00
#